data_AF-A0A150FXR8-F1
#
_entry.id   AF-A0A150FXR8-F1
#
_cell.length_a   1.000
_cell.length_b   1.000
_cell.length_c   1.000
_cell.angle_alpha   90.00
_cell.angle_beta   90.00
_cell.angle_gamma   90.00
#
_symmetry.space_group_name_H-M   'P 1'
#
loop_
_entity.id
_entity.type
_entity.pdbx_description
1 polymer ?
#
loop_
_entity_poly.entity_id
_entity_poly.type
_entity_poly.pdbx_seq_one_letter_code
_entity_poly.pdbx_strand_id
1 'polypeptide(L)'
;MVCWWSSGLSYAISLSAIPSAHHALVMVVVTLILEALFQGVSPTIREARGSLTAALQACSFNRWATEAVTIREFKPYFETGWNLILAIYIDTGMCDMDLQTGYGTGQTADLIEQLRRASRLRTFNAGSCDGYARSALGILAGSGVVLRLLAYFELRLGALAVRKVLIRTYPADPS
;
A
#
# COMPACT_ATOMS: atom_id res chain seq x y z
N MET A 1 1.34 6.90 9.73
CA MET A 1 0.39 6.11 8.93
C MET A 1 0.65 4.60 9.02
N VAL A 2 1.90 4.13 8.97
CA VAL A 2 2.21 2.70 9.19
C VAL A 2 1.68 2.19 10.54
N CYS A 3 1.89 2.92 11.65
CA CYS A 3 1.34 2.54 12.96
C CYS A 3 -0.20 2.49 13.00
N TRP A 4 -0.87 3.34 12.22
CA TRP A 4 -2.32 3.33 12.10
C TRP A 4 -2.80 2.06 11.38
N TRP A 5 -2.12 1.69 10.30
CA TRP A 5 -2.40 0.47 9.57
C TRP A 5 -2.12 -0.78 10.42
N SER A 6 -0.95 -0.86 11.06
CA SER A 6 -0.53 -2.01 11.87
C SER A 6 -1.43 -2.25 13.07
N SER A 7 -1.84 -1.18 13.78
CA SER A 7 -2.83 -1.31 14.86
C SER A 7 -4.18 -1.85 14.37
N GLY A 8 -4.60 -1.48 13.15
CA GLY A 8 -5.81 -2.03 12.53
C GLY A 8 -5.67 -3.53 12.25
N LEU A 9 -4.52 -3.97 11.75
CA LEU A 9 -4.22 -5.38 11.52
C LEU A 9 -4.23 -6.17 12.83
N SER A 10 -3.64 -5.63 13.89
CA SER A 10 -3.65 -6.24 15.23
C SER A 10 -5.07 -6.48 15.73
N TYR A 11 -5.97 -5.49 15.59
CA TYR A 11 -7.38 -5.68 15.96
C TYR A 11 -8.04 -6.79 15.14
N ALA A 12 -7.81 -6.82 13.82
CA ALA A 12 -8.41 -7.83 12.95
C ALA A 12 -7.95 -9.26 13.33
N ILE A 13 -6.66 -9.45 13.62
CA ILE A 13 -6.13 -10.77 13.99
C ILE A 13 -6.54 -11.19 15.40
N SER A 14 -6.53 -10.28 16.38
CA SER A 14 -6.97 -10.59 17.74
C SER A 14 -8.43 -11.01 17.83
N LEU A 15 -9.26 -10.58 16.88
CA LEU A 15 -10.69 -10.87 16.83
C LEU A 15 -11.06 -11.97 15.83
N SER A 16 -10.07 -12.48 15.10
CA SER A 16 -10.26 -13.58 14.16
C SER A 16 -10.52 -14.90 14.88
N ALA A 17 -11.08 -15.87 14.14
CA ALA A 17 -11.29 -17.25 14.62
C ALA A 17 -9.99 -18.05 14.88
N ILE A 18 -8.82 -17.41 14.76
CA ILE A 18 -7.53 -18.02 15.01
C ILE A 18 -7.38 -18.27 16.52
N PRO A 19 -6.90 -19.45 16.95
CA PRO A 19 -6.65 -19.69 18.36
C PRO A 19 -5.67 -18.67 18.94
N SER A 20 -5.96 -18.15 20.13
CA SER A 20 -5.18 -17.09 20.79
C SER A 20 -3.69 -17.41 20.93
N ALA A 21 -3.34 -18.69 21.10
CA ALA A 21 -1.96 -19.17 21.14
C ALA A 21 -1.14 -18.85 19.87
N HIS A 22 -1.80 -18.65 18.72
CA HIS A 22 -1.14 -18.42 17.43
C HIS A 22 -1.23 -16.98 16.94
N HIS A 23 -1.91 -16.07 17.65
CA HIS A 23 -2.12 -14.69 17.21
C HIS A 23 -0.80 -13.98 16.90
N ALA A 24 0.21 -14.10 17.77
CA ALA A 24 1.51 -13.47 17.56
C ALA A 24 2.24 -14.02 16.33
N LEU A 25 2.21 -15.33 16.10
CA LEU A 25 2.84 -15.95 14.93
C LEU A 25 2.14 -15.53 13.64
N VAL A 26 0.81 -15.50 13.62
CA VAL A 26 0.06 -15.07 12.43
C VAL A 26 0.29 -13.59 12.15
N MET A 27 0.30 -12.74 13.18
CA MET A 27 0.67 -11.33 13.04
C MET A 27 2.02 -11.18 12.35
N VAL A 28 3.05 -11.89 12.84
CA VAL A 28 4.40 -11.82 12.27
C VAL A 28 4.42 -12.33 10.84
N VAL A 29 3.81 -13.48 10.55
CA VAL A 29 3.79 -14.07 9.19
C VAL A 29 3.05 -13.15 8.20
N VAL A 30 1.87 -12.64 8.56
CA VAL A 30 1.10 -11.73 7.70
C VAL A 30 1.86 -10.43 7.47
N THR A 31 2.49 -9.89 8.52
CA THR A 31 3.30 -8.68 8.38
C THR A 31 4.49 -8.94 7.46
N LEU A 32 5.22 -10.05 7.62
CA LEU A 32 6.34 -10.42 6.75
C LEU A 32 5.94 -10.62 5.29
N ILE A 33 4.79 -11.27 5.02
CA ILE A 33 4.28 -11.46 3.66
C ILE A 33 3.92 -10.11 3.03
N LEU A 34 3.24 -9.24 3.77
CA LEU A 34 2.82 -7.93 3.27
C LEU A 34 3.98 -6.92 3.21
N GLU A 35 5.02 -7.10 4.01
CA GLU A 35 6.17 -6.19 4.13
C GLU A 35 7.34 -6.59 3.23
N ALA A 36 7.84 -7.82 3.34
CA ALA A 36 9.11 -8.23 2.76
C ALA A 36 9.01 -8.63 1.28
N LEU A 37 7.87 -9.20 0.86
CA LEU A 37 7.73 -9.74 -0.50
C LEU A 37 7.28 -8.69 -1.53
N PHE A 38 6.68 -7.58 -1.09
CA PHE A 38 6.00 -6.62 -1.97
C PHE A 38 6.24 -5.16 -1.61
N GLN A 39 7.48 -4.79 -1.27
CA GLN A 39 7.84 -3.43 -0.86
C GLN A 39 7.84 -2.38 -1.98
N GLY A 40 7.68 -2.77 -3.25
CA GLY A 40 7.69 -1.86 -4.41
C GLY A 40 9.09 -1.43 -4.90
N VAL A 41 10.16 -1.98 -4.29
CA VAL A 41 11.57 -1.79 -4.69
C VAL A 41 12.13 -3.02 -5.40
N SER A 42 11.68 -4.22 -5.02
CA SER A 42 12.00 -5.47 -5.74
C SER A 42 10.86 -6.48 -5.55
N PRO A 43 10.09 -6.82 -6.59
CA PRO A 43 10.10 -6.16 -7.92
C PRO A 43 9.77 -4.67 -7.81
N THR A 44 10.29 -3.84 -8.72
CA THR A 44 9.94 -2.40 -8.74
C THR A 44 8.48 -2.21 -9.17
N ILE A 45 7.89 -1.03 -8.89
CA ILE A 45 6.52 -0.70 -9.37
C ILE A 45 6.48 -0.78 -10.90
N ARG A 46 7.56 -0.33 -11.55
CA ARG A 46 7.77 -0.41 -12.99
C ARG A 46 7.75 -1.86 -13.49
N GLU A 47 8.53 -2.75 -12.88
CA GLU A 47 8.61 -4.17 -13.27
C GLU A 47 7.30 -4.93 -13.02
N ALA A 48 6.59 -4.57 -11.95
CA ALA A 48 5.34 -5.22 -11.58
C ALA A 48 4.17 -4.84 -12.50
N ARG A 49 4.26 -3.71 -13.23
CA ARG A 49 3.16 -3.15 -14.01
C ARG A 49 2.60 -4.14 -15.04
N GLY A 50 1.27 -4.27 -15.06
CA GLY A 50 0.58 -5.18 -16.00
C GLY A 50 0.65 -6.67 -15.62
N SER A 51 1.21 -7.00 -14.45
CA SER A 51 1.32 -8.39 -13.97
C SER A 51 0.56 -8.62 -12.66
N LEU A 52 0.45 -9.88 -12.24
CA LEU A 52 -0.14 -10.25 -10.94
C LEU A 52 0.62 -9.63 -9.76
N THR A 53 1.93 -9.40 -9.90
CA THR A 53 2.72 -8.82 -8.81
C THR A 53 2.36 -7.35 -8.56
N ALA A 54 1.84 -6.61 -9.55
CA ALA A 54 1.30 -5.26 -9.31
C ALA A 54 0.06 -5.30 -8.43
N ALA A 55 -0.81 -6.30 -8.57
CA ALA A 55 -1.97 -6.45 -7.70
C ALA A 55 -1.54 -6.77 -6.25
N LEU A 56 -0.53 -7.62 -6.08
CA LEU A 56 0.02 -7.95 -4.77
C LEU A 56 0.72 -6.74 -4.12
N GLN A 57 1.47 -5.97 -4.90
CA GLN A 57 2.06 -4.71 -4.45
C GLN A 57 1.01 -3.64 -4.11
N ALA A 58 -0.11 -3.58 -4.84
CA ALA A 58 -1.20 -2.68 -4.50
C ALA A 58 -1.85 -3.02 -3.14
N CYS A 59 -1.80 -4.28 -2.72
CA CYS A 59 -2.25 -4.71 -1.39
C CYS A 59 -1.19 -4.51 -0.30
N SER A 60 0.09 -4.34 -0.66
CA SER A 60 1.16 -4.12 0.32
C SER A 60 1.15 -2.71 0.86
N PHE A 61 1.00 -2.58 2.19
CA PHE A 61 1.18 -1.30 2.86
C PHE A 61 2.61 -0.77 2.68
N ASN A 62 3.61 -1.67 2.57
CA ASN A 62 5.01 -1.29 2.50
C ASN A 62 5.35 -0.58 1.18
N ARG A 63 4.73 -1.01 0.07
CA ARG A 63 4.81 -0.29 -1.22
C ARG A 63 4.30 1.15 -1.09
N TRP A 64 3.11 1.36 -0.54
CA TRP A 64 2.54 2.70 -0.41
C TRP A 64 3.29 3.57 0.60
N ALA A 65 3.80 2.95 1.68
CA ALA A 65 4.61 3.63 2.68
C ALA A 65 5.95 4.09 2.09
N THR A 66 6.63 3.21 1.35
CA THR A 66 7.90 3.52 0.67
C THR A 66 7.70 4.64 -0.33
N GLU A 67 6.71 4.57 -1.21
CA GLU A 67 6.43 5.62 -2.19
C GLU A 67 6.14 6.98 -1.52
N ALA A 68 5.29 7.01 -0.48
CA ALA A 68 4.98 8.23 0.25
C ALA A 68 6.19 8.83 0.99
N VAL A 69 7.00 7.98 1.63
CA VAL A 69 8.19 8.41 2.38
C VAL A 69 9.25 8.92 1.43
N THR A 70 9.58 8.19 0.36
CA THR A 70 10.60 8.59 -0.60
C THR A 70 10.24 9.91 -1.29
N ILE A 71 8.96 10.12 -1.66
CA ILE A 71 8.54 11.40 -2.25
C ILE A 71 8.71 12.57 -1.27
N ARG A 72 8.31 12.37 -0.01
CA ARG A 72 8.39 13.44 1.00
C ARG A 72 9.82 13.73 1.43
N GLU A 73 10.65 12.71 1.54
CA GLU A 73 12.05 12.82 1.95
C GLU A 73 12.89 13.49 0.87
N PHE A 74 12.65 13.19 -0.41
CA PHE A 74 13.43 13.77 -1.50
C PHE A 74 13.02 15.19 -1.86
N LYS A 75 11.84 15.64 -1.45
CA LYS A 75 11.33 17.00 -1.70
C LYS A 75 12.31 18.12 -1.32
N PRO A 76 12.87 18.18 -0.09
CA PRO A 76 13.83 19.23 0.28
C PRO A 76 15.16 19.15 -0.49
N TYR A 77 15.53 17.97 -0.97
CA TYR A 77 16.80 17.76 -1.70
C TYR A 77 16.64 17.89 -3.22
N PHE A 78 15.43 18.17 -3.70
CA PHE A 78 15.12 18.14 -5.13
C PHE A 78 16.00 19.11 -5.92
N GLU A 79 16.20 20.34 -5.45
CA GLU A 79 17.00 21.34 -6.17
C GLU A 79 18.48 20.96 -6.28
N THR A 80 19.04 20.37 -5.22
CA THR A 80 20.46 19.99 -5.15
C THR A 80 20.75 18.66 -5.87
N GLY A 81 19.77 17.75 -5.89
CA GLY A 81 19.93 16.36 -6.31
C GLY A 81 18.99 15.91 -7.43
N TRP A 82 18.39 16.83 -8.19
CA TRP A 82 17.28 16.55 -9.11
C TRP A 82 17.54 15.38 -10.08
N ASN A 83 18.75 15.32 -10.64
CA ASN A 83 19.17 14.27 -11.58
C ASN A 83 19.09 12.87 -10.96
N LEU A 84 19.60 12.70 -9.73
CA LEU A 84 19.62 11.41 -9.04
C LEU A 84 18.20 11.04 -8.59
N ILE A 85 17.45 12.00 -8.06
CA ILE A 85 16.07 11.77 -7.61
C ILE A 85 15.17 11.33 -8.78
N LEU A 86 15.28 11.99 -9.93
CA LEU A 86 14.55 11.58 -11.13
C LEU A 86 14.98 10.20 -11.62
N ALA A 87 16.27 9.90 -11.62
CA ALA A 87 16.75 8.57 -12.01
C ALA A 87 16.13 7.48 -11.12
N ILE A 88 16.09 7.69 -9.79
CA ILE A 88 15.44 6.78 -8.85
C ILE A 88 13.95 6.63 -9.16
N TYR A 89 13.21 7.72 -9.40
CA TYR A 89 11.78 7.63 -9.70
C TYR A 89 11.49 6.93 -11.02
N ILE A 90 12.30 7.15 -12.05
CA ILE A 90 12.17 6.48 -13.35
C ILE A 90 12.48 4.99 -13.23
N ASP A 91 13.53 4.63 -12.49
CA ASP A 91 13.95 3.25 -12.31
C ASP A 91 12.92 2.45 -11.49
N THR A 92 12.46 3.03 -10.38
CA THR A 92 11.48 2.39 -9.49
C THR A 92 10.04 2.47 -10.00
N GLY A 93 9.71 3.44 -10.86
CA GLY A 93 8.35 3.72 -11.32
C GLY A 93 7.51 4.55 -10.34
N MET A 94 8.13 5.22 -9.37
CA MET A 94 7.42 6.12 -8.46
C MET A 94 6.75 7.26 -9.23
N CYS A 95 5.55 7.69 -8.80
CA CYS A 95 4.85 8.82 -9.40
C CYS A 95 4.55 8.61 -10.91
N ASP A 96 4.43 7.34 -11.32
CA ASP A 96 4.27 6.92 -12.72
C ASP A 96 5.34 7.51 -13.66
N MET A 97 6.54 7.78 -13.14
CA MET A 97 7.64 8.34 -13.92
C MET A 97 8.14 7.36 -15.00
N ASP A 98 7.98 6.06 -14.77
CA ASP A 98 8.25 5.02 -15.77
C ASP A 98 7.36 5.20 -17.02
N LEU A 99 6.08 5.52 -16.84
CA LEU A 99 5.15 5.78 -17.95
C LEU A 99 5.46 7.08 -18.68
N GLN A 100 5.89 8.10 -17.94
CA GLN A 100 6.25 9.39 -18.52
C GLN A 100 7.54 9.32 -19.36
N THR A 101 8.34 8.28 -19.19
CA THR A 101 9.55 8.02 -19.99
C THR A 101 9.33 7.12 -21.20
N GLY A 102 8.10 6.62 -21.42
CA GLY A 102 7.73 5.94 -22.66
C GLY A 102 8.38 4.57 -22.85
N TYR A 103 8.28 3.68 -21.85
CA TYR A 103 8.54 2.25 -22.03
C TYR A 103 7.27 1.54 -22.54
N GLY A 104 6.78 1.97 -23.69
CA GLY A 104 5.75 1.28 -24.47
C GLY A 104 6.39 0.78 -25.75
N THR A 105 6.68 -0.52 -25.81
CA THR A 105 6.84 -1.35 -27.01
C THR A 105 7.55 -0.72 -28.20
N GLY A 106 8.78 -1.18 -28.46
CA GLY A 106 9.70 -0.69 -29.48
C GLY A 106 9.05 -0.15 -30.75
N GLN A 107 9.26 1.13 -31.00
CA GLN A 107 9.23 1.73 -32.33
C GLN A 107 10.06 3.00 -32.25
N THR A 108 11.11 3.04 -33.09
CA THR A 108 11.87 4.22 -33.53
C THR A 108 11.91 5.40 -32.57
N ALA A 109 13.10 5.64 -31.99
CA ALA A 109 13.45 6.86 -31.29
C ALA A 109 13.22 8.10 -32.18
N ASP A 110 11.99 8.59 -32.21
CA ASP A 110 11.64 9.84 -32.84
C ASP A 110 12.28 10.97 -32.02
N LEU A 111 13.05 11.82 -32.69
CA LEU A 111 13.73 12.97 -32.10
C LEU A 111 12.71 13.89 -31.39
N ILE A 112 11.48 13.95 -31.93
CA ILE A 112 10.37 14.72 -31.36
C ILE A 112 9.95 14.17 -30.00
N GLU A 113 9.89 12.85 -29.85
CA GLU A 113 9.51 12.22 -28.58
C GLU A 113 10.63 12.36 -27.53
N GLN A 114 11.90 12.32 -27.95
CA GLN A 114 13.02 12.64 -27.06
C GLN A 114 13.00 14.11 -26.60
N LEU A 115 12.74 15.05 -27.49
CA LEU A 115 12.60 16.47 -27.16
C LEU A 115 11.41 16.73 -26.22
N ARG A 116 10.27 16.05 -26.45
CA ARG A 116 9.09 16.13 -25.58
C ARG A 116 9.37 15.60 -24.18
N ARG A 117 10.12 14.50 -24.06
CA ARG A 117 10.59 13.98 -22.75
C ARG A 117 11.52 14.96 -22.05
N ALA A 118 12.51 15.51 -22.75
CA ALA A 118 13.43 16.49 -22.20
C ALA A 118 12.68 17.75 -21.72
N SER A 119 11.67 18.19 -22.47
CA SER A 119 10.82 19.31 -22.08
C SER A 119 9.97 19.00 -20.84
N ARG A 120 9.40 17.79 -20.72
CA ARG A 120 8.58 17.40 -19.56
C ARG A 120 9.42 17.27 -18.28
N LEU A 121 10.61 16.68 -18.40
CA LEU A 121 11.56 16.57 -17.29
C LEU A 121 12.05 17.94 -16.82
N ARG A 122 12.18 18.93 -17.72
CA ARG A 122 12.50 20.32 -17.34
C ARG A 122 11.42 21.02 -16.54
N THR A 123 10.14 20.67 -16.74
CA THR A 123 9.02 21.23 -15.98
C THR A 123 8.76 20.51 -14.67
N PHE A 124 9.46 19.39 -14.43
CA PHE A 124 9.30 18.60 -13.23
C PHE A 124 9.94 19.32 -12.04
N ASN A 125 9.20 19.44 -10.95
CA ASN A 125 9.64 20.14 -9.74
C ASN A 125 9.36 19.29 -8.49
N ALA A 126 9.81 19.79 -7.34
CA ALA A 126 9.66 19.11 -6.05
C ALA A 126 8.20 18.81 -5.66
N GLY A 127 7.23 19.55 -6.21
CA GLY A 127 5.80 19.36 -5.96
C GLY A 127 5.09 18.46 -6.97
N SER A 128 5.73 18.06 -8.07
CA SER A 128 5.11 17.26 -9.14
C SER A 128 4.54 15.92 -8.65
N CYS A 129 5.09 15.36 -7.57
CA CYS A 129 4.64 14.09 -6.98
C CYS A 129 3.82 14.22 -5.69
N ASP A 130 3.46 15.44 -5.27
CA ASP A 130 2.67 15.65 -4.05
C ASP A 130 1.29 14.97 -4.12
N GLY A 131 0.72 14.84 -5.32
CA GLY A 131 -0.53 14.12 -5.55
C GLY A 131 -0.39 12.61 -5.26
N TYR A 132 0.69 12.00 -5.76
CA TYR A 132 0.98 10.58 -5.57
C TYR A 132 1.28 10.25 -4.11
N ALA A 133 2.06 11.10 -3.43
CA ALA A 133 2.30 10.95 -1.99
C ALA A 133 1.00 11.02 -1.17
N ARG A 134 0.10 11.95 -1.53
CA ARG A 134 -1.23 12.05 -0.89
C ARG A 134 -2.10 10.83 -1.17
N SER A 135 -2.14 10.34 -2.40
CA SER A 135 -2.87 9.13 -2.77
C SER A 135 -2.34 7.91 -2.02
N ALA A 136 -1.02 7.73 -1.94
CA ALA A 136 -0.40 6.62 -1.20
C ALA A 136 -0.74 6.67 0.30
N LEU A 137 -0.67 7.86 0.93
CA LEU A 137 -1.11 8.04 2.31
C LEU A 137 -2.62 7.80 2.48
N GLY A 138 -3.43 8.19 1.50
CA GLY A 138 -4.87 7.94 1.48
C GLY A 138 -5.20 6.45 1.42
N ILE A 139 -4.47 5.68 0.61
CA ILE A 139 -4.64 4.22 0.50
C ILE A 139 -4.21 3.53 1.80
N LEU A 140 -3.13 3.98 2.44
CA LEU A 140 -2.73 3.51 3.77
C LEU A 140 -3.78 3.81 4.85
N ALA A 141 -4.32 5.02 4.85
CA ALA A 141 -5.36 5.41 5.78
C ALA A 141 -6.63 4.57 5.55
N GLY A 142 -7.06 4.43 4.29
CA GLY A 142 -8.24 3.67 3.87
C GLY A 142 -8.14 2.19 4.18
N SER A 143 -7.01 1.54 3.87
CA SER A 143 -6.79 0.14 4.22
C SER A 143 -6.77 -0.08 5.75
N GLY A 144 -6.23 0.87 6.52
CA GLY A 144 -6.34 0.86 7.99
C GLY A 144 -7.78 0.99 8.51
N VAL A 145 -8.66 1.70 7.79
CA VAL A 145 -10.10 1.75 8.10
C VAL A 145 -10.77 0.42 7.77
N VAL A 146 -10.47 -0.17 6.61
CA VAL A 146 -11.02 -1.48 6.22
C VAL A 146 -10.67 -2.55 7.26
N LEU A 147 -9.42 -2.61 7.73
CA LEU A 147 -9.01 -3.55 8.78
C LEU A 147 -9.80 -3.38 10.09
N ARG A 148 -10.11 -2.13 10.48
CA ARG A 148 -10.93 -1.83 11.65
C ARG A 148 -12.40 -2.20 11.45
N LEU A 149 -12.93 -1.99 10.24
CA LEU A 149 -14.28 -2.42 9.91
C LEU A 149 -14.39 -3.95 9.94
N LEU A 150 -13.39 -4.68 9.41
CA LEU A 150 -13.33 -6.13 9.52
C LEU A 150 -13.33 -6.58 10.99
N ALA A 151 -12.47 -6.00 11.81
CA ALA A 151 -12.46 -6.25 13.26
C ALA A 151 -13.83 -5.97 13.92
N TYR A 152 -14.49 -4.88 13.55
CA TYR A 152 -15.83 -4.54 14.04
C TYR A 152 -16.89 -5.58 13.64
N PHE A 153 -16.84 -6.06 12.39
CA PHE A 153 -17.76 -7.09 11.93
C PHE A 153 -17.53 -8.43 12.62
N GLU A 154 -16.29 -8.85 12.82
CA GLU A 154 -15.94 -10.06 13.58
C GLU A 154 -16.48 -9.99 15.02
N LEU A 155 -16.28 -8.85 15.70
CA LEU A 155 -16.86 -8.62 17.03
C LEU A 155 -18.40 -8.75 17.03
N ARG A 156 -19.06 -8.16 16.04
CA ARG A 156 -20.52 -8.15 15.97
C ARG A 156 -21.09 -9.53 15.64
N LEU A 157 -20.43 -10.29 14.77
CA LEU A 157 -20.78 -11.68 14.46
C LEU A 157 -20.55 -12.60 15.67
N GLY A 158 -19.42 -12.45 16.36
CA GLY A 158 -19.13 -13.16 17.61
C GLY A 158 -20.17 -12.89 18.69
N ALA A 159 -20.56 -11.63 18.88
CA ALA A 159 -21.61 -11.25 19.83
C ALA A 159 -22.97 -11.87 19.49
N LEU A 160 -23.34 -11.94 18.21
CA LEU A 160 -24.58 -12.58 17.76
C LEU A 160 -24.55 -14.10 17.95
N ALA A 161 -23.40 -14.75 17.74
CA ALA A 161 -23.22 -16.17 17.97
C ALA A 161 -23.36 -16.52 19.46
N VAL A 162 -22.71 -15.77 20.35
CA VAL A 162 -22.84 -15.95 21.81
C VAL A 162 -24.28 -15.76 22.26
N ARG A 163 -24.97 -14.72 21.75
CA ARG A 163 -26.38 -14.46 22.08
C ARG A 163 -27.29 -15.61 21.67
N LYS A 164 -27.08 -16.22 20.49
CA LYS A 164 -27.83 -17.39 20.03
C LYS A 164 -27.59 -18.62 20.91
N VAL A 165 -26.36 -18.84 21.37
CA VAL A 165 -26.03 -19.95 22.28
C VAL A 165 -26.71 -19.75 23.63
N LEU A 166 -26.64 -18.55 24.21
CA LEU A 166 -27.24 -18.24 25.51
C LEU A 166 -28.76 -18.45 25.54
N ILE A 167 -29.46 -18.05 24.47
CA ILE A 167 -30.92 -18.26 24.33
C ILE A 167 -31.26 -19.75 24.19
N ARG A 168 -30.35 -20.56 23.61
CA ARG A 168 -30.57 -22.00 23.43
C ARG A 168 -30.30 -22.80 24.71
N THR A 169 -29.38 -22.36 25.56
CA THR A 169 -29.03 -23.05 26.81
C THR A 169 -29.90 -22.64 27.99
N TYR A 170 -30.50 -21.44 27.97
CA TYR A 170 -31.49 -21.00 28.95
C TYR A 170 -32.76 -20.53 28.23
N PRO A 171 -33.66 -21.46 27.82
CA PRO A 171 -35.00 -21.05 27.43
C PRO A 171 -35.66 -20.39 28.65
N ALA A 172 -36.21 -19.19 28.46
CA ALA A 172 -37.00 -18.55 29.50
C ALA A 172 -38.17 -19.47 29.84
N ASP A 173 -38.21 -19.97 31.08
CA ASP A 173 -39.34 -20.75 31.59
C ASP A 173 -40.61 -19.91 31.50
N PRO A 174 -41.67 -20.38 30.82
CA PRO A 174 -42.95 -19.69 30.82
C PRO A 174 -43.63 -19.91 32.18
N SER A 175 -43.57 -18.88 33.04
CA SER A 175 -44.43 -18.78 34.23
C SER A 175 -45.86 -18.44 33.87
#